data_AF-A0A5J4WVT5-F1
#
_entry.id   AF-A0A5J4WVT5-F1
#
_cell.length_a   1.000
_cell.length_b   1.000
_cell.length_c   1.000
_cell.angle_alpha   90.00
_cell.angle_beta   90.00
_cell.angle_gamma   90.00
#
_symmetry.space_group_name_H-M   'P 1'
#
loop_
_entity.id
_entity.type
_entity.pdbx_description
1 polymer ?
#
loop_
_entity_poly.entity_id
_entity_poly.type
_entity_poly.pdbx_seq_one_letter_code
_entity_poly.pdbx_strand_id
1 'polypeptide(L)'
;MTEQYRDNFNYANPKYYTDKSLLTSAVKNTMSHGIPGRGKGQLSTSDARMWGCLIYFICFAGYQRWYIGDRCMCFLCCMTAGGCGIGQCVDLCCVLPGRVEEINSDIRRAAHKAHDANRR
;
A
#
# COMPACT_ATOMS: atom_id res chain seq x y z
N MET A 1 -29.22 7.90 3.23
CA MET A 1 -28.75 6.53 2.88
C MET A 1 -27.34 6.61 2.27
N THR A 2 -26.41 7.23 3.00
CA THR A 2 -25.05 7.58 2.51
C THR A 2 -23.98 7.22 3.53
N GLU A 3 -24.30 7.21 4.82
CA GLU A 3 -23.36 6.88 5.89
C GLU A 3 -23.04 5.37 5.97
N GLN A 4 -24.03 4.47 5.90
CA GLN A 4 -23.77 3.02 5.95
C GLN A 4 -22.88 2.49 4.81
N TYR A 5 -22.85 3.17 3.66
CA TYR A 5 -22.02 2.80 2.52
C TYR A 5 -20.54 3.10 2.74
N ARG A 6 -20.22 4.14 3.52
CA ARG A 6 -18.83 4.53 3.78
C ARG A 6 -18.16 3.63 4.81
N ASP A 7 -18.95 3.11 5.77
CA ASP A 7 -18.43 2.29 6.87
C ASP A 7 -18.34 0.79 6.54
N ASN A 8 -19.16 0.27 5.63
CA ASN A 8 -19.19 -1.16 5.26
C ASN A 8 -18.72 -1.45 3.82
N PHE A 9 -17.99 -0.53 3.19
CA PHE A 9 -17.51 -0.74 1.83
C PHE A 9 -16.47 -1.86 1.78
N ASN A 10 -16.78 -2.94 1.05
CA ASN A 10 -15.86 -4.07 0.89
C ASN A 10 -14.77 -3.75 -0.15
N TYR A 11 -13.67 -3.16 0.32
CA TYR A 11 -12.48 -2.89 -0.50
C TYR A 11 -11.74 -4.15 -0.98
N ALA A 12 -12.08 -5.33 -0.45
CA ALA A 12 -11.50 -6.61 -0.86
C ALA A 12 -12.26 -7.27 -2.04
N ASN A 13 -13.23 -6.59 -2.65
CA ASN A 13 -13.93 -7.14 -3.81
C ASN A 13 -13.08 -6.97 -5.10
N PRO A 14 -12.67 -8.08 -5.77
CA PRO A 14 -11.83 -8.01 -6.96
C PRO A 14 -12.51 -7.33 -8.16
N LYS A 15 -13.84 -7.30 -8.20
CA LYS A 15 -14.60 -6.70 -9.32
C LYS A 15 -14.32 -5.21 -9.48
N TYR A 16 -13.98 -4.51 -8.41
CA TYR A 16 -13.69 -3.07 -8.43
C TYR A 16 -12.34 -2.73 -9.05
N TYR A 17 -11.44 -3.70 -9.21
CA TYR A 17 -10.07 -3.48 -9.67
C TYR A 17 -9.77 -4.17 -11.01
N THR A 18 -10.82 -4.54 -11.73
CA THR A 18 -10.73 -5.14 -13.07
C THR A 18 -10.03 -4.17 -14.04
N ASP A 19 -10.37 -2.87 -13.94
CA ASP A 19 -9.71 -1.82 -14.70
C ASP A 19 -8.43 -1.35 -14.01
N LYS A 20 -7.31 -1.93 -14.44
CA LYS A 20 -5.96 -1.57 -13.95
C LYS A 20 -5.55 -0.14 -14.33
N SER A 21 -6.22 0.53 -15.26
CA SER A 21 -5.87 1.92 -15.61
C SER A 21 -6.13 2.91 -14.47
N LEU A 22 -7.07 2.58 -13.60
CA LEU A 22 -7.47 3.40 -12.45
C LEU A 22 -6.50 3.33 -11.26
N LEU A 23 -5.53 2.40 -11.32
CA LEU A 23 -4.61 2.13 -10.21
C LEU A 23 -3.23 2.74 -10.47
N THR A 24 -2.71 3.43 -9.46
CA THR A 24 -1.31 3.88 -9.40
C THR A 24 -0.36 2.67 -9.41
N SER A 25 0.83 2.83 -9.98
CA SER A 25 1.85 1.77 -10.06
C SER A 25 2.20 1.16 -8.70
N ALA A 26 2.21 1.96 -7.63
CA ALA A 26 2.40 1.48 -6.27
C ALA A 26 1.28 0.51 -5.84
N VAL A 27 0.01 0.89 -6.05
CA VAL A 27 -1.15 0.03 -5.73
C VAL A 27 -1.09 -1.28 -6.52
N LYS A 28 -0.78 -1.21 -7.81
CA LYS A 28 -0.59 -2.40 -8.67
C LYS A 28 0.44 -3.38 -8.11
N ASN A 29 1.53 -2.86 -7.56
CA ASN A 29 2.58 -3.67 -6.96
C ASN A 29 2.16 -4.36 -5.65
N THR A 30 1.07 -3.91 -5.02
CA THR A 30 0.49 -4.52 -3.81
C THR A 30 -0.67 -5.47 -4.09
N MET A 31 -1.04 -5.69 -5.36
CA MET A 31 -2.16 -6.55 -5.72
C MET A 31 -1.85 -8.03 -5.44
N SER A 32 -2.79 -8.71 -4.80
CA SER A 32 -2.80 -10.17 -4.63
C SER A 32 -4.17 -10.70 -5.04
N HIS A 33 -4.22 -11.71 -5.91
CA HIS A 33 -5.47 -12.29 -6.42
C HIS A 33 -6.48 -11.28 -6.99
N GLY A 34 -6.01 -10.17 -7.57
CA GLY A 34 -6.87 -9.11 -8.12
C GLY A 34 -7.37 -8.10 -7.10
N ILE A 35 -6.87 -8.12 -5.87
CA ILE A 35 -7.26 -7.23 -4.78
C ILE A 35 -6.02 -6.48 -4.24
N PRO A 36 -6.06 -5.15 -4.08
CA PRO A 36 -4.94 -4.37 -3.56
C PRO A 36 -4.74 -4.60 -2.05
N GLY A 37 -3.66 -4.07 -1.48
CA GLY A 37 -3.37 -4.29 -0.06
C GLY A 37 -3.08 -5.76 0.27
N ARG A 38 -2.41 -6.46 -0.65
CA ARG A 38 -2.03 -7.88 -0.56
C ARG A 38 -3.22 -8.81 -0.32
N GLY A 39 -4.38 -8.48 -0.87
CA GLY A 39 -5.60 -9.30 -0.75
C GLY A 39 -6.58 -8.85 0.33
N LYS A 40 -6.19 -7.89 1.18
CA LYS A 40 -7.06 -7.35 2.25
C LYS A 40 -7.88 -6.15 1.81
N GLY A 41 -7.60 -5.55 0.65
CA GLY A 41 -8.25 -4.34 0.15
C GLY A 41 -7.70 -3.04 0.75
N GLN A 42 -7.05 -3.08 1.92
CA GLN A 42 -6.33 -1.95 2.51
C GLN A 42 -5.02 -2.42 3.14
N LEU A 43 -4.02 -1.53 3.17
CA LEU A 43 -2.75 -1.76 3.83
C LEU A 43 -2.83 -1.32 5.29
N SER A 44 -2.29 -2.13 6.19
CA SER A 44 -2.05 -1.74 7.58
C SER A 44 -0.65 -1.15 7.74
N THR A 45 -0.54 -0.03 8.45
CA THR A 45 0.74 0.57 8.84
C THR A 45 1.52 -0.34 9.79
N SER A 46 0.85 -1.06 10.68
CA SER A 46 1.50 -1.98 11.63
C SER A 46 2.17 -3.15 10.90
N ASP A 47 1.48 -3.75 9.93
CA ASP A 47 2.01 -4.84 9.12
C ASP A 47 3.25 -4.36 8.33
N ALA A 48 3.16 -3.18 7.69
CA ALA A 48 4.28 -2.60 6.95
C ALA A 48 5.51 -2.32 7.85
N ARG A 49 5.28 -1.84 9.09
CA ARG A 49 6.34 -1.63 10.08
C ARG A 49 6.97 -2.95 10.52
N MET A 50 6.16 -3.97 10.81
CA MET A 50 6.66 -5.28 11.22
C MET A 50 7.59 -5.88 10.17
N TRP A 51 7.19 -5.81 8.89
CA TRP A 51 8.03 -6.27 7.77
C TRP A 51 9.34 -5.48 7.62
N GLY A 52 9.30 -4.15 7.83
CA GLY A 52 10.51 -3.32 7.84
C GLY A 52 11.44 -3.68 8.99
N CYS A 53 10.92 -3.78 10.22
CA CYS A 53 11.73 -4.10 11.40
C CYS A 53 12.37 -5.49 11.35
N LEU A 54 11.65 -6.50 10.86
CA LEU A 54 12.20 -7.86 10.72
C LEU A 54 13.43 -7.89 9.81
N ILE A 55 13.37 -7.16 8.69
CA ILE A 55 14.41 -7.22 7.65
C ILE A 55 15.52 -6.19 7.91
N TYR A 56 15.23 -5.15 8.69
CA TYR A 56 16.24 -4.23 9.20
C TYR A 56 17.41 -4.96 9.87
N PHE A 57 17.11 -5.97 10.72
CA PHE A 57 18.14 -6.76 11.41
C PHE A 57 18.95 -7.69 10.50
N ILE A 58 18.46 -8.00 9.30
CA ILE A 58 19.09 -8.97 8.40
C ILE A 58 19.94 -8.27 7.34
N CYS A 59 19.44 -7.18 6.73
CA CYS A 59 20.07 -6.63 5.53
C CYS A 59 19.97 -5.10 5.40
N PHE A 60 19.44 -4.39 6.42
CA PHE A 60 19.19 -2.94 6.36
C PHE A 60 18.40 -2.50 5.10
N ALA A 61 17.63 -3.42 4.53
CA ALA A 61 16.98 -3.25 3.25
C ALA A 61 15.57 -2.65 3.42
N GLY A 62 15.17 -1.77 2.48
CA GLY A 62 13.93 -0.97 2.46
C GLY A 62 12.61 -1.75 2.32
N TYR A 63 12.46 -2.90 2.97
CA TYR A 63 11.33 -3.81 2.71
C TYR A 63 9.96 -3.28 3.15
N GLN A 64 9.92 -2.30 4.06
CA GLN A 64 8.69 -1.56 4.35
C GLN A 64 8.14 -0.84 3.10
N ARG A 65 9.03 -0.33 2.22
CA ARG A 65 8.65 0.27 0.92
C ARG A 65 8.23 -0.79 -0.08
N TRP A 66 8.88 -1.96 -0.05
CA TRP A 66 8.45 -3.10 -0.86
C TRP A 66 7.04 -3.56 -0.51
N TYR A 67 6.70 -3.62 0.78
CA TYR A 67 5.38 -3.99 1.27
C TYR A 67 4.27 -3.07 0.74
N ILE A 68 4.57 -1.77 0.68
CA ILE A 68 3.70 -0.70 0.18
C ILE A 68 3.68 -0.66 -1.36
N GLY A 69 4.55 -1.40 -2.05
CA GLY A 69 4.62 -1.42 -3.52
C GLY A 69 5.49 -0.32 -4.13
N ASP A 70 6.20 0.43 -3.30
CA ASP A 70 7.16 1.47 -3.70
C ASP A 70 8.55 0.85 -3.98
N ARG A 71 8.63 0.13 -5.10
CA ARG A 71 9.82 -0.67 -5.48
C ARG A 71 11.05 0.18 -5.78
N CYS A 72 10.88 1.38 -6.35
CA CYS A 72 12.00 2.27 -6.66
C CYS A 72 12.72 2.72 -5.39
N MET A 73 11.96 3.18 -4.38
CA MET A 73 12.56 3.59 -3.11
C MET A 73 13.10 2.41 -2.31
N CYS A 74 12.50 1.23 -2.40
CA CYS A 74 13.08 0.02 -1.83
C CYS A 74 14.47 -0.27 -2.44
N PHE A 75 14.59 -0.21 -3.76
CA PHE A 75 15.86 -0.48 -4.45
C PHE A 75 16.93 0.56 -4.11
N LEU A 76 16.55 1.85 -4.08
CA LEU A 76 17.45 2.93 -3.63
C LEU A 76 17.91 2.71 -2.18
N CYS A 77 17.01 2.30 -1.27
CA CYS A 77 17.38 1.96 0.10
C CYS A 77 18.36 0.76 0.14
N CYS A 78 18.17 -0.26 -0.69
CA CYS A 78 19.12 -1.38 -0.77
C CYS A 78 20.51 -0.93 -1.28
N MET A 79 20.56 -0.08 -2.31
CA MET A 79 21.83 0.43 -2.85
C MET A 79 22.57 1.35 -1.87
N THR A 80 21.84 2.09 -1.05
CA THR A 80 22.39 3.02 -0.06
C THR A 80 22.55 2.40 1.34
N ALA A 81 22.27 1.10 1.50
CA ALA A 81 22.18 0.42 2.80
C ALA A 81 21.29 1.18 3.82
N GLY A 82 20.23 1.82 3.34
CA GLY A 82 19.32 2.65 4.13
C GLY A 82 19.98 3.89 4.76
N GLY A 83 21.18 4.26 4.33
CA GLY A 83 21.98 5.38 4.85
C GLY A 83 22.57 5.14 6.25
N CYS A 84 23.05 3.92 6.56
CA CYS A 84 23.48 3.46 7.90
C CYS A 84 22.34 3.24 8.91
N GLY A 85 21.14 2.88 8.43
CA GLY A 85 20.00 2.52 9.28
C GLY A 85 19.19 3.70 9.83
N ILE A 86 19.75 4.90 9.91
CA ILE A 86 19.01 6.11 10.33
C ILE A 86 17.91 6.46 9.31
N GLY A 87 18.22 6.38 8.02
CA GLY A 87 17.23 6.61 6.96
C GLY A 87 16.06 5.62 7.04
N GLN A 88 16.34 4.38 7.41
CA GLN A 88 15.35 3.33 7.70
C GLN A 88 14.43 3.71 8.88
N CYS A 89 14.99 4.20 9.99
CA CYS A 89 14.22 4.63 11.15
C CYS A 89 13.30 5.83 10.82
N VAL A 90 13.82 6.84 10.11
CA VAL A 90 13.00 7.99 9.67
C VAL A 90 11.89 7.56 8.73
N ASP A 91 12.19 6.62 7.82
CA ASP A 91 11.21 6.08 6.89
C ASP A 91 10.07 5.34 7.62
N LEU A 92 10.40 4.46 8.56
CA LEU A 92 9.44 3.68 9.37
C LEU A 92 8.53 4.55 10.26
N CYS A 93 9.09 5.61 10.84
CA CYS A 93 8.40 6.46 11.80
C CYS A 93 7.59 7.57 11.12
N CYS A 94 8.21 8.30 10.20
CA CYS A 94 7.66 9.55 9.66
C CYS A 94 6.99 9.38 8.31
N VAL A 95 7.58 8.60 7.40
CA VAL A 95 7.12 8.58 6.00
C VAL A 95 6.13 7.46 5.72
N LEU A 96 6.33 6.30 6.34
CA LEU A 96 5.49 5.12 6.18
C LEU A 96 3.98 5.38 6.43
N PRO A 97 3.56 6.00 7.55
CA PRO A 97 2.13 6.17 7.80
C PRO A 97 1.45 7.05 6.75
N GLY A 98 2.13 8.11 6.28
CA GLY A 98 1.62 8.97 5.21
C GLY A 98 1.46 8.22 3.89
N ARG A 99 2.43 7.38 3.52
CA ARG A 99 2.39 6.59 2.28
C ARG A 99 1.34 5.49 2.31
N VAL A 100 1.13 4.85 3.47
CA VAL A 100 0.05 3.88 3.64
C VAL A 100 -1.31 4.56 3.47
N GLU A 101 -1.51 5.73 4.07
CA GLU A 101 -2.77 6.45 3.92
C GLU A 101 -2.98 6.93 2.48
N GLU A 102 -1.94 7.40 1.80
CA GLU A 102 -1.99 7.76 0.38
C GLU A 102 -2.46 6.58 -0.48
N ILE A 103 -1.84 5.40 -0.32
CA ILE A 103 -2.25 4.20 -1.07
C ILE A 103 -3.66 3.75 -0.70
N ASN A 104 -4.02 3.78 0.58
CA ASN A 104 -5.37 3.45 1.00
C ASN A 104 -6.39 4.42 0.41
N SER A 105 -6.06 5.71 0.32
CA SER A 105 -6.91 6.73 -0.31
C SER A 105 -7.09 6.48 -1.81
N ASP A 106 -6.01 6.08 -2.51
CA ASP A 106 -6.04 5.71 -3.93
C ASP A 106 -6.93 4.48 -4.16
N ILE A 107 -6.80 3.46 -3.29
CA ILE A 107 -7.63 2.26 -3.34
C ILE A 107 -9.11 2.63 -3.13
N ARG A 108 -9.41 3.45 -2.12
CA ARG A 108 -10.78 3.92 -1.86
C ARG A 108 -11.34 4.66 -3.07
N ARG A 109 -10.55 5.55 -3.67
CA ARG A 109 -10.94 6.33 -4.85
C ARG A 109 -11.23 5.44 -6.07
N ALA A 110 -10.35 4.48 -6.35
CA ALA A 110 -10.53 3.53 -7.44
C ALA A 110 -11.78 2.67 -7.23
N ALA A 111 -11.99 2.18 -6.00
CA ALA A 111 -13.12 1.31 -5.69
C ALA A 111 -14.47 2.03 -5.76
N HIS A 112 -14.55 3.27 -5.28
CA HIS A 112 -15.76 4.08 -5.42
C HIS A 112 -16.06 4.43 -6.88
N LYS A 113 -15.04 4.77 -7.68
CA LYS A 113 -15.22 5.04 -9.12
C LYS A 113 -15.74 3.81 -9.88
N ALA A 114 -15.22 2.63 -9.57
CA ALA A 114 -15.69 1.37 -10.18
C ALA A 114 -17.11 1.01 -9.72
N HIS A 115 -17.45 1.23 -8.45
CA HIS A 115 -18.81 1.04 -7.95
C HIS A 115 -19.81 1.96 -8.65
N ASP A 116 -19.49 3.25 -8.80
CA ASP A 116 -20.36 4.22 -9.46
C ASP A 116 -20.55 3.91 -10.95
N ALA A 117 -19.53 3.36 -11.61
CA ALA A 117 -19.63 2.89 -12.99
C ALA A 117 -20.55 1.67 -13.13
N ASN A 118 -20.54 0.75 -12.17
CA ASN A 118 -21.38 -0.46 -12.18
C ASN A 118 -22.85 -0.18 -11.82
N ARG A 119 -23.17 1.00 -11.28
CA ARG A 119 -24.53 1.39 -10.89
C ARG A 119 -25.29 2.15 -12.00
N ARG A 120 -24.60 2.52 -13.08
CA ARG A 120 -25.19 3.11 -14.29
C ARG A 120 -25.57 2.02 -15.28
#